data_AF-A0A1R0XKN5-F1
#
_entry.id   AF-A0A1R0XKN5-F1
#
_cell.length_a   1.000
_cell.length_b   1.000
_cell.length_c   1.000
_cell.angle_alpha   90.00
_cell.angle_beta   90.00
_cell.angle_gamma   90.00
#
_symmetry.space_group_name_H-M   'P 1'
#
loop_
_entity.id
_entity.type
_entity.pdbx_description
1 polymer ?
#
loop_
_entity_poly.entity_id
_entity_poly.type
_entity_poly.pdbx_seq_one_letter_code
_entity_poly.pdbx_strand_id
1 'polypeptide(L)'
;MTKKRYRDKEVKFFVTENELDMIDKKAAVAELDRSKYLRKMAIEGLIIKRDFAEVEQLVYEINRIGNNINQVAKRANELDHVSKDDIRYLRKQLDTVYGQIEKFYDEG
;
A
#
# COMPACT_ATOMS: atom_id res chain seq x y z
N MET A 1 -40.23 -36.58 3.58
CA MET A 1 -38.79 -36.72 3.89
C MET A 1 -38.08 -35.46 3.43
N THR A 2 -37.42 -34.73 4.33
CA THR A 2 -36.63 -33.53 4.01
C THR A 2 -35.42 -33.92 3.17
N LYS A 3 -35.34 -33.41 1.93
CA LYS A 3 -34.25 -33.71 0.99
C LYS A 3 -32.95 -33.18 1.57
N LYS A 4 -31.99 -34.06 1.87
CA LYS A 4 -30.67 -33.68 2.39
C LYS A 4 -29.92 -32.86 1.34
N ARG A 5 -29.51 -31.63 1.67
CA ARG A 5 -28.74 -30.76 0.77
C ARG A 5 -27.36 -31.38 0.53
N TYR A 6 -26.88 -31.31 -0.71
CA TYR A 6 -25.47 -31.65 -1.03
C TYR A 6 -24.48 -30.73 -0.31
N ARG A 7 -24.84 -29.45 -0.15
CA ARG A 7 -24.06 -28.44 0.59
C ARG A 7 -24.83 -28.08 1.86
N ASP A 8 -24.49 -28.76 2.96
CA ASP A 8 -25.19 -28.76 4.24
C ASP A 8 -24.54 -27.88 5.33
N LYS A 9 -23.33 -27.33 5.07
CA LYS A 9 -22.66 -26.37 5.95
C LYS A 9 -23.01 -24.93 5.57
N GLU A 10 -23.37 -24.12 6.56
CA GLU A 10 -23.64 -22.69 6.42
C GLU A 10 -22.42 -21.87 6.87
N VAL A 11 -22.07 -20.83 6.10
CA VAL A 11 -21.02 -19.86 6.42
C VAL A 11 -21.63 -18.48 6.34
N LYS A 12 -21.56 -17.71 7.43
CA LYS A 12 -22.11 -16.34 7.51
C LYS A 12 -20.98 -15.34 7.68
N PHE A 13 -21.09 -14.21 6.99
CA PHE A 13 -20.21 -13.06 7.16
C PHE A 13 -21.05 -11.79 7.02
N PHE A 14 -20.67 -10.75 7.74
CA PHE A 14 -21.34 -9.46 7.68
C PHE A 14 -20.74 -8.62 6.55
N VAL A 15 -21.60 -7.85 5.88
CA VAL A 15 -21.26 -6.89 4.85
C VAL A 15 -22.11 -5.64 5.04
N THR A 16 -21.58 -4.51 4.63
CA THR A 16 -22.34 -3.28 4.41
C THR A 16 -23.25 -3.43 3.19
N GLU A 17 -24.23 -2.54 3.06
CA GLU A 17 -25.11 -2.49 1.88
C GLU A 17 -24.32 -2.30 0.57
N ASN A 18 -23.31 -1.42 0.59
CA ASN A 18 -22.44 -1.18 -0.55
C ASN A 18 -21.61 -2.41 -0.93
N GLU A 19 -21.04 -3.12 0.05
CA GLU A 19 -20.29 -4.36 -0.21
C GLU A 19 -21.20 -5.45 -0.79
N LEU A 20 -22.45 -5.54 -0.34
CA LEU A 20 -23.42 -6.49 -0.88
C LEU A 20 -23.74 -6.19 -2.35
N ASP A 21 -24.01 -4.94 -2.69
CA ASP A 21 -24.25 -4.49 -4.08
C ASP A 21 -23.04 -4.76 -4.97
N MET A 22 -21.82 -4.49 -4.49
CA MET A 22 -20.59 -4.81 -5.21
C MET A 22 -20.42 -6.31 -5.46
N ILE A 23 -20.73 -7.15 -4.46
CA ILE A 23 -20.69 -8.61 -4.59
C ILE A 23 -21.68 -9.06 -5.68
N ASP A 24 -22.91 -8.53 -5.67
CA ASP A 24 -23.94 -8.88 -6.64
C ASP A 24 -23.58 -8.47 -8.05
N LYS A 25 -23.07 -7.24 -8.23
CA LYS A 25 -22.59 -6.77 -9.53
C LYS A 25 -21.48 -7.65 -10.07
N LYS A 26 -20.50 -8.02 -9.24
CA LYS A 26 -19.41 -8.92 -9.65
C LYS A 26 -19.92 -10.33 -9.98
N ALA A 27 -20.88 -10.84 -9.21
CA ALA A 27 -21.51 -12.12 -9.48
C ALA A 27 -22.27 -12.10 -10.82
N ALA A 28 -23.00 -11.02 -11.11
CA ALA A 28 -23.72 -10.83 -12.37
C ALA A 28 -22.76 -10.77 -13.57
N VAL A 29 -21.65 -10.03 -13.46
CA VAL A 29 -20.59 -9.98 -14.50
C VAL A 29 -19.97 -11.35 -14.74
N ALA A 30 -19.84 -12.18 -13.69
CA ALA A 30 -19.36 -13.54 -13.80
C ALA A 30 -20.43 -14.56 -14.24
N GLU A 31 -21.67 -14.11 -14.50
CA GLU A 31 -22.83 -14.95 -14.83
C GLU A 31 -23.11 -16.05 -13.79
N LEU A 32 -22.87 -15.75 -12.51
CA LEU A 32 -23.06 -16.66 -11.38
C LEU A 32 -24.08 -16.11 -10.39
N ASP A 33 -24.82 -17.01 -9.74
CA ASP A 33 -25.53 -16.64 -8.52
C ASP A 33 -24.54 -16.29 -7.40
N ARG A 34 -24.97 -15.42 -6.47
CA ARG A 34 -24.14 -14.95 -5.36
C ARG A 34 -23.44 -16.09 -4.59
N SER A 35 -24.15 -17.19 -4.33
CA SER A 35 -23.59 -18.31 -3.56
C SER A 35 -22.51 -19.08 -4.32
N LYS A 36 -22.66 -19.25 -5.64
CA LYS A 36 -21.62 -19.83 -6.49
C LYS A 36 -20.43 -18.89 -6.63
N TYR A 37 -20.68 -17.60 -6.89
CA TYR A 37 -19.64 -16.59 -7.01
C TYR A 37 -18.78 -16.51 -5.75
N LEU A 38 -19.40 -16.33 -4.58
CA LEU A 38 -18.69 -16.25 -3.30
C LEU A 38 -17.89 -17.52 -3.01
N ARG A 39 -18.45 -18.70 -3.28
CA ARG A 39 -17.73 -19.95 -3.08
C ARG A 39 -16.54 -20.06 -4.03
N LYS A 40 -16.71 -19.70 -5.31
CA LYS A 40 -15.62 -19.73 -6.30
C LYS A 40 -14.51 -18.78 -5.88
N MET A 41 -14.83 -17.55 -5.48
CA MET A 41 -13.85 -16.58 -5.01
C MET A 41 -13.17 -17.01 -3.70
N ALA A 42 -13.90 -17.65 -2.78
CA ALA A 42 -13.31 -18.12 -1.53
C ALA A 42 -12.37 -19.34 -1.70
N ILE A 43 -12.52 -20.11 -2.77
CA ILE A 43 -11.71 -21.32 -3.04
C ILE A 43 -10.59 -21.04 -4.05
N GLU A 44 -10.93 -20.35 -5.14
CA GLU A 44 -10.05 -20.14 -6.31
C GLU A 44 -9.53 -18.70 -6.41
N GLY A 45 -10.10 -17.77 -5.63
CA GLY A 45 -9.73 -16.36 -5.71
C GLY A 45 -8.26 -16.13 -5.32
N LEU A 46 -7.60 -15.26 -6.07
CA LEU A 46 -6.24 -14.81 -5.74
C LEU A 46 -6.32 -13.64 -4.76
N ILE A 47 -5.69 -13.79 -3.59
CA ILE A 47 -5.44 -12.68 -2.68
C ILE A 47 -4.04 -12.14 -3.01
N ILE A 48 -3.98 -10.94 -3.59
CA ILE A 48 -2.71 -10.24 -3.78
C ILE A 48 -2.40 -9.48 -2.50
N LYS A 49 -1.53 -10.04 -1.66
CA LYS A 49 -0.92 -9.31 -0.56
C LYS A 49 0.15 -8.41 -1.16
N ARG A 50 -0.09 -7.09 -1.17
CA ARG A 50 0.95 -6.12 -1.48
C ARG A 50 1.65 -5.75 -0.18
N ASP A 51 2.92 -6.06 -0.09
CA ASP A 51 3.78 -5.53 0.96
C ASP A 51 4.33 -4.19 0.46
N PHE A 52 4.07 -3.12 1.20
CA PHE A 52 4.54 -1.77 0.88
C PHE A 52 5.55 -1.27 1.90
N ALA A 53 6.07 -2.14 2.78
CA ALA A 53 6.99 -1.73 3.84
C ALA A 53 8.22 -0.96 3.31
N GLU A 54 8.77 -1.38 2.18
CA GLU A 54 9.91 -0.71 1.54
C GLU A 54 9.54 0.68 0.98
N VAL A 55 8.35 0.81 0.40
CA VAL A 55 7.83 2.10 -0.09
C VAL A 55 7.57 3.05 1.08
N GLU A 56 7.01 2.56 2.18
CA GLU A 56 6.81 3.33 3.41
C GLU A 56 8.15 3.80 4.00
N GLN A 57 9.17 2.93 3.99
CA GLN A 57 10.51 3.27 4.45
C GLN A 57 11.18 4.33 3.56
N LEU A 58 11.02 4.25 2.24
CA LEU A 58 11.51 5.27 1.30
C LEU A 58 10.84 6.64 1.56
N VAL A 59 9.52 6.66 1.74
CA VAL A 59 8.77 7.88 2.05
C VAL A 59 9.24 8.50 3.37
N TYR A 60 9.52 7.68 4.39
CA TYR A 60 10.07 8.13 5.66
C TYR A 60 11.42 8.84 5.50
N GLU A 61 12.34 8.26 4.73
CA GLU A 61 13.67 8.83 4.50
C GLU A 61 13.59 10.15 3.71
N ILE A 62 12.73 10.23 2.69
CA ILE A 62 12.46 11.47 1.94
C ILE A 62 11.96 12.58 2.88
N ASN A 63 11.02 12.27 3.78
CA ASN A 63 10.51 13.23 4.76
C ASN A 63 11.61 13.75 5.70
N ARG A 64 12.54 12.88 6.10
CA ARG A 64 13.68 13.28 6.93
C ARG A 64 14.59 14.27 6.20
N ILE A 65 14.81 14.08 4.91
CA ILE A 65 15.56 15.03 4.08
C ILE A 65 14.83 16.36 3.97
N GLY A 66 13.52 16.35 3.67
CA GLY A 66 12.72 17.58 3.59
C GLY A 66 12.80 18.41 4.87
N ASN A 67 12.76 17.76 6.04
CA ASN A 67 12.94 18.42 7.33
C ASN A 67 14.34 19.02 7.50
N ASN A 68 15.38 18.36 7.03
CA ASN A 68 16.75 18.84 7.11
C ASN A 68 17.02 20.01 6.14
N ILE A 69 16.45 19.96 4.93
CA ILE A 69 16.46 21.09 3.99
C ILE A 69 15.77 22.30 4.62
N ASN A 70 14.62 22.11 5.25
CA ASN A 70 13.91 23.20 5.94
C ASN A 70 14.75 23.81 7.06
N GLN A 71 15.54 23.01 7.78
CA GLN A 71 16.44 23.52 8.82
C GLN A 71 17.59 24.36 8.24
N VAL A 72 18.20 23.89 7.14
CA VAL A 72 19.25 24.65 6.43
C VAL A 72 18.67 25.94 5.88
N ALA A 73 17.48 25.92 5.28
CA ALA A 73 16.80 27.11 4.77
C ALA A 73 16.48 28.12 5.89
N LYS A 74 16.01 27.66 7.06
CA LYS A 74 15.80 28.53 8.22
C LYS A 74 17.09 29.19 8.68
N ARG A 75 18.18 28.43 8.84
CA ARG A 75 19.50 28.99 9.20
C ARG A 75 20.01 29.97 8.15
N ALA A 76 19.81 29.66 6.88
CA ALA A 76 20.17 30.55 5.76
C ALA A 76 19.44 31.89 5.88
N ASN A 77 18.13 31.85 6.13
CA ASN A 77 17.31 33.04 6.29
C ASN A 77 17.66 33.84 7.56
N GLU A 78 18.08 33.16 8.64
CA GLU A 78 18.47 33.80 9.91
C GLU A 78 19.86 34.44 9.86
N LEU A 79 20.80 33.86 9.10
CA LEU A 79 22.20 34.28 9.07
C LEU A 79 22.60 34.98 7.75
N ASP A 80 21.69 35.08 6.79
CA ASP A 80 21.93 35.48 5.38
C ASP A 80 23.13 34.75 4.74
N HIS A 81 23.42 33.54 5.24
CA HIS A 81 24.58 32.75 4.84
C HIS A 81 24.29 31.26 4.94
N VAL A 82 24.82 30.50 4.00
CA VAL A 82 24.81 29.02 4.01
C VAL A 82 26.24 28.55 4.02
N SER A 83 26.60 27.68 4.99
CA SER A 83 27.94 27.12 5.05
C SER A 83 28.12 26.02 4.01
N LYS A 84 29.37 25.84 3.55
CA LYS A 84 29.75 24.66 2.75
C LYS A 84 29.48 23.34 3.50
N ASP A 85 29.49 23.36 4.83
CA ASP A 85 29.14 22.19 5.64
C ASP A 85 27.66 21.82 5.52
N ASP A 86 26.76 22.81 5.52
CA ASP A 86 25.32 22.58 5.33
C ASP A 86 25.04 21.98 3.94
N ILE A 87 25.72 22.48 2.91
CA ILE A 87 25.62 21.95 1.54
C ILE A 87 26.15 20.51 1.46
N ARG A 88 27.30 20.21 2.10
CA ARG A 88 27.84 18.84 2.15
C ARG A 88 26.91 17.89 2.90
N TYR A 89 26.30 18.35 3.98
CA TYR A 89 25.35 17.57 4.76
C TYR A 89 24.11 17.20 3.93
N LEU A 90 23.52 18.16 3.21
CA LEU A 90 22.38 17.90 2.32
C LEU A 90 22.75 16.93 1.18
N ARG A 91 23.93 17.08 0.58
CA ARG A 91 24.40 16.19 -0.48
C ARG A 91 24.53 14.74 0.00
N LYS A 92 25.11 14.52 1.18
CA LYS A 92 25.24 13.18 1.77
C LYS A 92 23.89 12.52 2.04
N GLN A 93 22.89 13.31 2.43
CA GLN A 93 21.54 12.79 2.63
C GLN A 93 20.86 12.40 1.31
N LEU A 94 21.01 13.21 0.25
CA LEU A 94 20.54 12.87 -1.09
C LEU A 94 21.18 11.57 -1.61
N ASP A 95 22.50 11.41 -1.43
CA ASP A 95 23.21 10.19 -1.81
C ASP A 95 22.67 8.94 -1.08
N THR A 96 22.18 9.10 0.15
CA THR A 96 21.58 8.01 0.94
C THR A 96 20.24 7.56 0.35
N VAL A 97 19.41 8.51 -0.10
CA VAL A 97 18.15 8.20 -0.76
C VAL A 97 18.37 7.61 -2.15
N TYR A 98 19.32 8.13 -2.93
CA TYR A 98 19.67 7.52 -4.22
C TYR A 98 20.09 6.05 -4.06
N GLY A 99 20.92 5.72 -3.07
CA GLY A 99 21.31 4.33 -2.81
C GLY A 99 20.16 3.43 -2.33
N GLN A 100 19.13 3.98 -1.69
CA GLN A 100 17.92 3.21 -1.34
C GLN A 100 17.01 2.98 -2.54
N ILE A 101 16.91 3.98 -3.43
CA ILE A 101 16.18 3.86 -4.69
C ILE A 101 16.83 2.81 -5.59
N GLU A 102 18.16 2.81 -5.71
CA GLU A 102 18.89 1.78 -6.48
C GLU A 102 18.59 0.37 -5.97
N LYS A 103 18.66 0.15 -4.65
CA LYS A 103 18.31 -1.15 -4.04
C LYS A 103 16.87 -1.58 -4.34
N PHE A 104 15.93 -0.64 -4.30
CA PHE A 104 14.53 -0.91 -4.63
C PHE A 104 14.34 -1.36 -6.08
N TYR A 105 15.14 -0.84 -7.03
CA TYR A 105 15.09 -1.26 -8.43
C TYR A 105 15.85 -2.55 -8.71
N ASP A 106 16.87 -2.88 -7.91
CA ASP A 106 17.67 -4.11 -8.08
C ASP A 106 16.99 -5.36 -7.47
N GLU A 107 16.06 -5.17 -6.51
CA GLU A 107 15.36 -6.25 -5.81
C GLU A 107 13.95 -6.58 -6.41
N GLY A 108 13.46 -5.80 -7.39
CA GLY A 108 12.15 -5.97 -8.04
C GLY A 108 12.20 -6.52 -9.47
#